data_AF-A0A3B8Q623-F1
#
_entry.id   AF-A0A3B8Q623-F1
#
_cell.length_a   1.000
_cell.length_b   1.000
_cell.length_c   1.000
_cell.angle_alpha   90.00
_cell.angle_beta   90.00
_cell.angle_gamma   90.00
#
_symmetry.space_group_name_H-M   'P 1'
#
loop_
_entity.id
_entity.type
_entity.pdbx_description
1 polymer ?
#
loop_
_entity_poly.entity_id
_entity_poly.type
_entity_poly.pdbx_seq_one_letter_code
_entity_poly.pdbx_strand_id
1 'polypeptide(L)'
;EGAGQDHSTKGGSRDVAAACLRAIFKQEPPLNCPYDFFLVGGAKMSSSKGVGVSARGMADFLPPEVLRFLMIRTTPKHHVNFDSSEAHIVKVFNEFDRFHHRYFHDPKVTADDRRIYELSRVAPEPDHWVADFQLVTALIQMPHLDAIQALEQRKGSPFSERDRYHLQLRIRAAKYWIENYATEEEKTRLQQTLPERAQQLTATQRAFLQELATLLPQVAWDGDALQVCIFNAARLTPIDQPSAFKAIYRVLLDRENGPKAGNFLSFLDREFVIKRCQELSVDTFKFWSETGITPDASIEWVEKEKANLKELSAQVHLLPPSEAQPNGESGVVEFLATLLDGKTHCKRVLLGQAQRGEGPVETGRASVESQSREVIARISTASGMVVSLK
;
A
#
# COMPACT_ATOMS: atom_id res chain seq x y z
N GLU A 1 29.17 -30.65 2.86
CA GLU A 1 28.90 -30.66 1.41
C GLU A 1 27.39 -30.59 1.21
N GLY A 2 26.94 -29.68 0.35
CA GLY A 2 25.53 -29.56 0.00
C GLY A 2 25.20 -30.25 -1.31
N ALA A 3 24.01 -30.82 -1.40
CA ALA A 3 23.46 -31.41 -2.62
C ALA A 3 21.94 -31.26 -2.62
N GLY A 4 21.31 -31.38 -3.80
CA GLY A 4 19.86 -31.48 -3.90
C GLY A 4 19.30 -32.59 -2.98
N GLN A 5 18.15 -32.34 -2.38
CA GLN A 5 17.53 -33.27 -1.42
C GLN A 5 17.27 -34.66 -2.02
N ASP A 6 17.05 -34.74 -3.33
CA ASP A 6 16.89 -35.98 -4.11
C ASP A 6 18.09 -36.92 -3.98
N HIS A 7 19.32 -36.37 -3.89
CA HIS A 7 20.53 -37.16 -3.66
C HIS A 7 20.66 -37.68 -2.22
N SER A 8 19.97 -37.04 -1.26
CA SER A 8 20.03 -37.35 0.18
C SER A 8 18.89 -38.26 0.66
N THR A 9 18.14 -38.86 -0.26
CA THR A 9 17.14 -39.88 0.06
C THR A 9 17.79 -41.17 0.59
N LYS A 10 17.04 -41.97 1.35
CA LYS A 10 17.55 -43.27 1.86
C LYS A 10 17.87 -44.19 0.68
N GLY A 11 19.09 -44.71 0.62
CA GLY A 11 19.58 -45.47 -0.53
C GLY A 11 19.89 -44.62 -1.78
N GLY A 12 19.83 -43.30 -1.67
CA GLY A 12 20.19 -42.36 -2.73
C GLY A 12 21.70 -42.31 -2.97
N SER A 13 22.12 -41.53 -3.97
CA SER A 13 23.53 -41.45 -4.39
C SER A 13 24.46 -41.02 -3.25
N ARG A 14 24.00 -40.17 -2.33
CA ARG A 14 24.81 -39.73 -1.18
C ARG A 14 25.08 -40.87 -0.19
N ASP A 15 24.07 -41.70 0.07
CA ASP A 15 24.16 -42.82 1.01
C ASP A 15 25.13 -43.89 0.49
N VAL A 16 25.01 -44.23 -0.80
CA VAL A 16 25.91 -45.15 -1.51
C VAL A 16 27.34 -44.60 -1.52
N ALA A 17 27.53 -43.33 -1.92
CA ALA A 17 28.86 -42.71 -1.97
C ALA A 17 29.52 -42.65 -0.58
N ALA A 18 28.75 -42.34 0.47
CA ALA A 18 29.24 -42.35 1.84
C ALA A 18 29.66 -43.76 2.30
N ALA A 19 28.91 -44.80 1.94
CA ALA A 19 29.29 -46.18 2.21
C ALA A 19 30.57 -46.58 1.48
N CYS A 20 30.70 -46.23 0.19
CA CYS A 20 31.92 -46.47 -0.59
C CYS A 20 33.14 -45.74 0.01
N LEU A 21 32.98 -44.48 0.41
CA LEU A 21 34.07 -43.68 0.99
C LEU A 21 34.62 -44.34 2.26
N ARG A 22 33.73 -44.82 3.14
CA ARG A 22 34.14 -45.54 4.34
C ARG A 22 34.73 -46.92 4.03
N ALA A 23 34.12 -47.68 3.12
CA ALA A 23 34.52 -49.05 2.85
C ALA A 23 35.87 -49.14 2.11
N ILE A 24 36.05 -48.30 1.08
CA ILE A 24 37.18 -48.34 0.15
C ILE A 24 38.31 -47.44 0.65
N PHE A 25 37.99 -46.18 0.97
CA PHE A 25 38.99 -45.16 1.27
C PHE A 25 39.23 -44.95 2.77
N LYS A 26 38.44 -45.60 3.63
CA LYS A 26 38.53 -45.50 5.10
C LYS A 26 38.45 -44.06 5.60
N GLN A 27 37.66 -43.22 4.91
CA GLN A 27 37.44 -41.81 5.26
C GLN A 27 35.97 -41.57 5.67
N GLU A 28 35.76 -40.64 6.60
CA GLU A 28 34.40 -40.20 6.94
C GLU A 28 33.88 -39.21 5.90
N PRO A 29 32.60 -39.34 5.47
CA PRO A 29 32.01 -38.41 4.53
C PRO A 29 31.84 -37.03 5.17
N PRO A 30 31.96 -35.95 4.38
CA PRO A 30 31.73 -34.62 4.89
C PRO A 30 30.27 -34.43 5.28
N LEU A 31 30.03 -33.49 6.20
CA LEU A 31 28.70 -33.15 6.72
C LEU A 31 27.68 -33.01 5.58
N ASN A 32 26.52 -33.66 5.73
CA ASN A 32 25.45 -33.60 4.73
C ASN A 32 24.56 -32.36 4.93
N CYS A 33 24.48 -31.49 3.93
CA CYS A 33 23.62 -30.30 3.96
C CYS A 33 22.65 -30.32 2.77
N PRO A 34 21.60 -31.16 2.79
CA PRO A 34 20.64 -31.23 1.71
C PRO A 34 19.88 -29.90 1.57
N TYR A 35 19.74 -29.42 0.34
CA TYR A 35 18.93 -28.25 0.02
C TYR A 35 17.80 -28.61 -0.95
N ASP A 36 16.71 -27.88 -0.82
CA ASP A 36 15.50 -28.06 -1.61
C ASP A 36 15.57 -27.28 -2.94
N PHE A 37 14.59 -27.50 -3.81
CA PHE A 37 14.55 -26.93 -5.15
C PHE A 37 14.40 -25.41 -5.16
N PHE A 38 15.02 -24.80 -6.17
CA PHE A 38 14.69 -23.45 -6.61
C PHE A 38 13.57 -23.54 -7.66
N LEU A 39 12.45 -22.90 -7.37
CA LEU A 39 11.23 -22.87 -8.18
C LEU A 39 11.10 -21.53 -8.88
N VAL A 40 10.54 -21.55 -10.08
CA VAL A 40 10.14 -20.36 -10.83
C VAL A 40 8.63 -20.44 -11.08
N GLY A 41 7.88 -19.48 -10.55
CA GLY A 41 6.41 -19.50 -10.62
C GLY A 41 5.79 -20.76 -9.99
N GLY A 42 6.43 -21.34 -8.97
CA GLY A 42 6.00 -22.59 -8.31
C GLY A 42 6.36 -23.88 -9.05
N ALA A 43 6.98 -23.80 -10.23
CA ALA A 43 7.43 -24.96 -10.99
C ALA A 43 8.95 -25.13 -10.94
N LYS A 44 9.44 -26.37 -11.06
CA LYS A 44 10.88 -26.63 -11.23
C LYS A 44 11.36 -25.98 -12.52
N MET A 45 12.50 -25.31 -12.47
CA MET A 45 13.14 -24.77 -13.67
C MET A 45 13.36 -25.89 -14.70
N SER A 46 12.89 -25.66 -15.92
CA SER A 46 13.09 -26.57 -17.06
C SER A 46 13.67 -25.77 -18.21
N SER A 47 14.94 -26.02 -18.53
CA SER A 47 15.68 -25.35 -19.61
C SER A 47 15.04 -25.56 -21.00
N SER A 48 14.22 -26.60 -21.17
CA SER A 48 13.59 -26.96 -22.45
C SER A 48 12.21 -26.34 -22.70
N LYS A 49 11.56 -25.76 -21.67
CA LYS A 49 10.18 -25.25 -21.82
C LYS A 49 10.08 -23.74 -22.07
N GLY A 50 11.16 -22.97 -21.88
CA GLY A 50 11.16 -21.52 -22.14
C GLY A 50 10.20 -20.69 -21.29
N VAL A 51 9.54 -21.30 -20.30
CA VAL A 51 8.59 -20.65 -19.39
C VAL A 51 9.31 -20.25 -18.11
N GLY A 52 9.37 -18.94 -17.86
CA GLY A 52 9.94 -18.36 -16.64
C GLY A 52 11.35 -17.77 -16.80
N VAL A 53 11.86 -17.19 -15.72
CA VAL A 53 13.18 -16.54 -15.70
C VAL A 53 14.29 -17.59 -15.57
N SER A 54 15.24 -17.59 -16.50
CA SER A 54 16.43 -18.45 -16.40
C SER A 54 17.35 -17.99 -15.26
N ALA A 55 18.20 -18.89 -14.74
CA ALA A 55 19.20 -18.54 -13.74
C ALA A 55 20.11 -17.39 -14.18
N ARG A 56 20.50 -17.39 -15.47
CA ARG A 56 21.24 -16.29 -16.08
C ARG A 56 20.40 -15.02 -16.12
N GLY A 57 19.16 -15.11 -16.58
CA GLY A 57 18.23 -13.97 -16.60
C GLY A 57 18.09 -13.30 -15.23
N MET A 58 17.90 -14.08 -14.16
CA MET A 58 17.85 -13.55 -12.79
C MET A 58 19.14 -12.83 -12.41
N ALA A 59 20.30 -13.41 -12.71
CA ALA A 59 21.61 -12.83 -12.39
C ALA A 59 21.93 -11.57 -13.20
N ASP A 60 21.41 -11.47 -14.42
CA ASP A 60 21.63 -10.31 -15.29
C ASP A 60 20.88 -9.07 -14.77
N PHE A 61 19.71 -9.26 -14.14
CA PHE A 61 18.86 -8.14 -13.74
C PHE A 61 18.81 -7.85 -12.24
N LEU A 62 18.82 -8.86 -11.37
CA LEU A 62 18.79 -8.61 -9.93
C LEU A 62 20.14 -8.09 -9.44
N PRO A 63 20.19 -7.07 -8.55
CA PRO A 63 21.42 -6.72 -7.85
C PRO A 63 21.99 -7.97 -7.16
N PRO A 64 23.32 -8.19 -7.20
CA PRO A 64 23.93 -9.39 -6.63
C PRO A 64 23.52 -9.66 -5.18
N GLU A 65 23.42 -8.62 -4.35
CA GLU A 65 23.02 -8.70 -2.95
C GLU A 65 21.58 -9.15 -2.79
N VAL A 66 20.68 -8.68 -3.67
CA VAL A 66 19.27 -9.06 -3.69
C VAL A 66 19.10 -10.51 -4.12
N LEU A 67 19.84 -10.96 -5.14
CA LEU A 67 19.85 -12.36 -5.57
C LEU A 67 20.41 -13.28 -4.48
N ARG A 68 21.52 -12.90 -3.85
CA ARG A 68 22.09 -13.65 -2.72
C ARG A 68 21.11 -13.70 -1.54
N PHE A 69 20.47 -12.58 -1.22
CA PHE A 69 19.45 -12.53 -0.17
C PHE A 69 18.28 -13.46 -0.45
N LEU A 70 17.76 -13.48 -1.68
CA LEU A 70 16.71 -14.41 -2.11
C LEU A 70 17.08 -15.87 -1.83
N MET A 71 18.34 -16.24 -2.08
CA MET A 71 18.85 -17.60 -1.84
C MET A 71 19.07 -17.91 -0.36
N ILE A 72 19.62 -16.96 0.42
CA ILE A 72 20.14 -17.21 1.77
C ILE A 72 19.05 -17.13 2.84
N ARG A 73 18.04 -16.28 2.64
CA ARG A 73 16.98 -16.06 3.65
C ARG A 73 16.09 -17.29 3.86
N THR A 74 16.03 -18.19 2.87
CA THR A 74 15.25 -19.41 2.93
C THR A 74 16.12 -20.51 3.49
N THR A 75 15.65 -21.21 4.52
CA THR A 75 16.42 -22.33 5.09
C THR A 75 16.56 -23.46 4.05
N PRO A 76 17.66 -24.23 4.07
CA PRO A 76 17.91 -25.24 3.03
C PRO A 76 16.78 -26.26 2.83
N LYS A 77 15.97 -26.53 3.86
CA LYS A 77 14.86 -27.50 3.79
C LYS A 77 13.58 -26.97 3.14
N HIS A 78 13.58 -25.73 2.69
CA HIS A 78 12.41 -25.10 2.05
C HIS A 78 12.74 -24.68 0.63
N HIS A 79 11.75 -24.82 -0.25
CA HIS A 79 11.86 -24.33 -1.62
C HIS A 79 12.09 -22.82 -1.63
N VAL A 80 13.10 -22.37 -2.38
CA VAL A 80 13.18 -20.98 -2.81
C VAL A 80 12.25 -20.85 -4.01
N ASN A 81 11.37 -19.85 -4.02
CA ASN A 81 10.51 -19.59 -5.17
C ASN A 81 10.71 -18.15 -5.66
N PHE A 82 10.90 -18.01 -6.96
CA PHE A 82 11.03 -16.74 -7.64
C PHE A 82 9.97 -16.59 -8.73
N ASP A 83 9.46 -15.39 -8.91
CA ASP A 83 8.55 -15.06 -10.01
C ASP A 83 8.84 -13.65 -10.52
N SER A 84 8.59 -13.41 -11.80
CA SER A 84 8.89 -12.14 -12.46
C SER A 84 7.77 -11.12 -12.43
N SER A 85 6.63 -11.40 -11.79
CA SER A 85 5.59 -10.39 -11.57
C SER A 85 6.13 -9.22 -10.74
N GLU A 86 5.55 -8.04 -10.96
CA GLU A 86 5.83 -6.84 -10.19
C GLU A 86 5.66 -7.12 -8.70
N ALA A 87 4.56 -7.75 -8.30
CA ALA A 87 4.25 -8.05 -6.91
C ALA A 87 5.34 -8.87 -6.23
N HIS A 88 5.88 -9.88 -6.92
CA HIS A 88 6.95 -10.72 -6.37
C HIS A 88 8.28 -9.97 -6.29
N ILE A 89 8.67 -9.26 -7.35
CA ILE A 89 9.95 -8.53 -7.37
C ILE A 89 9.95 -7.42 -6.33
N VAL A 90 8.89 -6.63 -6.26
CA VAL A 90 8.71 -5.60 -5.23
C VAL A 90 8.81 -6.20 -3.84
N LYS A 91 8.18 -7.35 -3.59
CA LYS A 91 8.28 -8.03 -2.31
C LYS A 91 9.72 -8.40 -1.97
N VAL A 92 10.48 -8.95 -2.92
CA VAL A 92 11.89 -9.31 -2.69
C VAL A 92 12.75 -8.09 -2.35
N PHE A 93 12.60 -6.98 -3.09
CA PHE A 93 13.31 -5.73 -2.80
C PHE A 93 12.89 -5.16 -1.44
N ASN A 94 11.59 -5.07 -1.14
CA ASN A 94 11.10 -4.54 0.14
C ASN A 94 11.57 -5.39 1.33
N GLU A 95 11.63 -6.71 1.17
CA GLU A 95 12.18 -7.60 2.18
C GLU A 95 13.69 -7.38 2.36
N PHE A 96 14.45 -7.22 1.28
CA PHE A 96 15.88 -6.90 1.35
C PHE A 96 16.12 -5.55 2.05
N ASP A 97 15.35 -4.53 1.69
CA ASP A 97 15.44 -3.17 2.24
C ASP A 97 15.11 -3.16 3.74
N ARG A 98 14.14 -3.97 4.15
CA ARG A 98 13.83 -4.19 5.57
C ARG A 98 15.01 -4.82 6.32
N PHE A 99 15.71 -5.78 5.71
CA PHE A 99 16.90 -6.38 6.34
C PHE A 99 18.08 -5.42 6.41
N HIS A 100 18.30 -4.60 5.37
CA HIS A 100 19.27 -3.50 5.39
C HIS A 100 18.96 -2.54 6.54
N HIS A 101 17.73 -2.03 6.62
CA HIS A 101 17.33 -1.09 7.66
C HIS A 101 17.50 -1.69 9.06
N ARG A 102 17.07 -2.94 9.26
CA ARG A 102 17.22 -3.62 10.55
C ARG A 102 18.70 -3.80 10.93
N TYR A 103 19.56 -4.14 9.97
CA TYR A 103 20.97 -4.33 10.22
C TYR A 103 21.67 -3.06 10.72
N PHE A 104 21.38 -1.90 10.10
CA PHE A 104 22.05 -0.63 10.42
C PHE A 104 21.35 0.22 11.48
N HIS A 105 20.03 0.09 11.65
CA HIS A 105 19.24 1.04 12.43
C HIS A 105 18.39 0.41 13.54
N ASP A 106 18.17 -0.91 13.55
CA ASP A 106 17.35 -1.56 14.57
C ASP A 106 18.24 -2.17 15.68
N PRO A 107 18.28 -1.57 16.89
CA PRO A 107 19.05 -2.12 18.01
C PRO A 107 18.53 -3.48 18.50
N LYS A 108 17.32 -3.89 18.07
CA LYS A 108 16.68 -5.17 18.43
C LYS A 108 16.80 -6.21 17.31
N VAL A 109 17.63 -5.98 16.30
CA VAL A 109 17.86 -6.97 15.22
C VAL A 109 18.33 -8.31 15.80
N THR A 110 17.75 -9.41 15.31
CA THR A 110 18.13 -10.76 15.76
C THR A 110 19.49 -11.16 15.18
N ALA A 111 20.19 -12.08 15.85
CA ALA A 111 21.46 -12.60 15.35
C ALA A 111 21.31 -13.28 13.98
N ASP A 112 20.21 -14.00 13.77
CA ASP A 112 19.92 -14.68 12.50
C ASP A 112 19.64 -13.68 11.38
N ASP A 113 18.80 -12.66 11.62
CA ASP A 113 18.51 -11.65 10.59
C ASP A 113 19.76 -10.85 10.22
N ARG A 114 20.57 -10.50 11.24
CA ARG A 114 21.88 -9.88 11.04
C ARG A 114 22.76 -10.76 10.17
N ARG A 115 22.83 -12.06 10.45
CA ARG A 115 23.66 -13.01 9.71
C ARG A 115 23.18 -13.22 8.27
N ILE A 116 21.87 -13.27 8.04
CA ILE A 116 21.28 -13.37 6.70
C ILE A 116 21.71 -12.17 5.84
N TYR A 117 21.62 -10.95 6.38
CA TYR A 117 22.03 -9.74 5.66
C TYR A 117 23.55 -9.66 5.44
N GLU A 118 24.37 -10.09 6.41
CA GLU A 118 25.82 -10.16 6.22
C GLU A 118 26.21 -11.11 5.10
N LEU A 119 25.58 -12.29 5.05
CA LEU A 119 25.88 -13.29 4.05
C LEU A 119 25.36 -12.90 2.65
N SER A 120 24.32 -12.07 2.56
CA SER A 120 23.80 -11.60 1.28
C SER A 120 24.70 -10.55 0.61
N ARG A 121 25.46 -9.77 1.38
CA ARG A 121 26.39 -8.77 0.85
C ARG A 121 27.51 -9.42 0.02
N VAL A 122 27.91 -8.77 -1.07
CA VAL A 122 29.08 -9.17 -1.88
C VAL A 122 30.37 -8.82 -1.14
N ALA A 123 30.43 -7.63 -0.56
CA ALA A 123 31.52 -7.15 0.27
C ALA A 123 30.98 -6.39 1.49
N PRO A 124 31.74 -6.32 2.59
CA PRO A 124 31.36 -5.47 3.71
C PRO A 124 31.42 -3.98 3.36
N GLU A 125 30.26 -3.35 3.19
CA GLU A 125 30.10 -1.90 3.02
C GLU A 125 29.37 -1.22 4.20
N PRO A 126 29.69 0.03 4.55
CA PRO A 126 28.89 0.80 5.50
C PRO A 126 27.51 1.17 4.92
N ASP A 127 26.66 1.70 5.79
CA ASP A 127 25.29 2.11 5.46
C ASP A 127 25.20 3.08 4.27
N HIS A 128 24.07 3.05 3.55
CA HIS A 128 23.76 3.87 2.38
C HIS A 128 22.25 4.11 2.26
N TRP A 129 21.87 5.17 1.55
CA TRP A 129 20.49 5.53 1.34
C TRP A 129 19.79 4.57 0.36
N VAL A 130 18.60 4.10 0.74
CA VAL A 130 17.83 3.10 -0.02
C VAL A 130 16.56 3.71 -0.59
N ALA A 131 16.45 3.70 -1.93
CA ALA A 131 15.23 4.07 -2.63
C ALA A 131 14.27 2.88 -2.76
N ASP A 132 13.00 3.09 -2.42
CA ASP A 132 11.92 2.14 -2.66
C ASP A 132 11.86 1.70 -4.13
N PHE A 133 11.83 0.38 -4.36
CA PHE A 133 11.94 -0.17 -5.71
C PHE A 133 10.73 0.18 -6.60
N GLN A 134 9.52 0.22 -6.05
CA GLN A 134 8.33 0.64 -6.82
C GLN A 134 8.45 2.09 -7.25
N LEU A 135 8.94 2.96 -6.36
CA LEU A 135 9.14 4.36 -6.70
C LEU A 135 10.20 4.51 -7.80
N VAL A 136 11.35 3.84 -7.68
CA VAL A 136 12.37 3.84 -8.75
C VAL A 136 11.74 3.40 -10.07
N THR A 137 11.00 2.29 -10.05
CA THR A 137 10.32 1.73 -11.23
C THR A 137 9.30 2.69 -11.84
N ALA A 138 8.56 3.44 -11.02
CA ALA A 138 7.61 4.44 -11.51
C ALA A 138 8.33 5.65 -12.13
N LEU A 139 9.38 6.17 -11.48
CA LEU A 139 10.09 7.37 -11.95
C LEU A 139 10.83 7.14 -13.26
N ILE A 140 11.45 5.98 -13.46
CA ILE A 140 12.16 5.70 -14.72
C ILE A 140 11.23 5.60 -15.93
N GLN A 141 9.92 5.41 -15.70
CA GLN A 141 8.89 5.40 -16.75
C GLN A 141 8.34 6.80 -17.04
N MET A 142 8.83 7.84 -16.35
CA MET A 142 8.45 9.24 -16.57
C MET A 142 9.56 9.99 -17.30
N PRO A 143 9.53 10.08 -18.64
CA PRO A 143 10.64 10.58 -19.44
C PRO A 143 10.95 12.08 -19.23
N HIS A 144 10.02 12.84 -18.67
CA HIS A 144 10.18 14.27 -18.37
C HIS A 144 10.90 14.53 -17.03
N LEU A 145 11.15 13.50 -16.22
CA LEU A 145 11.82 13.61 -14.93
C LEU A 145 13.22 13.00 -14.99
N ASP A 146 14.21 13.71 -14.44
CA ASP A 146 15.48 13.09 -14.06
C ASP A 146 15.28 12.35 -12.73
N ALA A 147 15.09 11.03 -12.81
CA ALA A 147 14.84 10.19 -11.64
C ALA A 147 15.97 10.28 -10.59
N ILE A 148 17.23 10.44 -10.99
CA ILE A 148 18.36 10.50 -10.04
C ILE A 148 18.31 11.84 -9.31
N GLN A 149 18.16 12.95 -10.04
CA GLN A 149 18.07 14.28 -9.45
C GLN A 149 16.86 14.38 -8.51
N ALA A 150 15.71 13.84 -8.93
CA ALA A 150 14.49 13.85 -8.14
C ALA A 150 14.64 13.07 -6.83
N LEU A 151 15.25 11.88 -6.87
CA LEU A 151 15.50 11.08 -5.67
C LEU A 151 16.56 11.73 -4.76
N GLU A 152 17.56 12.42 -5.31
CA GLU A 152 18.58 13.16 -4.54
C GLU A 152 17.95 14.34 -3.79
N GLN A 153 17.08 15.11 -4.45
CA GLN A 153 16.30 16.16 -3.81
C GLN A 153 15.44 15.61 -2.67
N ARG A 154 14.80 14.45 -2.89
CA ARG A 154 14.01 13.78 -1.85
C ARG A 154 14.86 13.34 -0.65
N LYS A 155 16.09 12.87 -0.87
CA LYS A 155 17.03 12.55 0.22
C LYS A 155 17.37 13.80 1.05
N GLY A 156 17.27 15.00 0.46
CA GLY A 156 17.57 16.27 1.11
C GLY A 156 19.07 16.53 1.27
N SER A 157 19.93 15.68 0.69
CA SER A 157 21.39 15.82 0.70
C SER A 157 21.99 15.16 -0.54
N PRO A 158 23.17 15.62 -1.01
CA PRO A 158 23.84 14.98 -2.13
C PRO A 158 24.04 13.48 -1.93
N PHE A 159 23.90 12.71 -3.00
CA PHE A 159 24.25 11.30 -3.01
C PHE A 159 25.76 11.12 -2.91
N SER A 160 26.17 10.30 -1.95
CA SER A 160 27.51 9.75 -1.89
C SER A 160 27.75 8.81 -3.08
N GLU A 161 29.01 8.47 -3.37
CA GLU A 161 29.33 7.48 -4.41
C GLU A 161 28.61 6.15 -4.17
N ARG A 162 28.46 5.74 -2.90
CA ARG A 162 27.76 4.51 -2.52
C ARG A 162 26.26 4.58 -2.77
N ASP A 163 25.63 5.71 -2.42
CA ASP A 163 24.21 5.92 -2.71
C ASP A 163 23.96 5.85 -4.23
N ARG A 164 24.82 6.49 -5.02
CA ARG A 164 24.73 6.46 -6.50
C ARG A 164 24.92 5.04 -7.04
N TYR A 165 25.91 4.30 -6.54
CA TYR A 165 26.17 2.92 -6.96
C TYR A 165 24.95 2.02 -6.73
N HIS A 166 24.41 2.00 -5.50
CA HIS A 166 23.25 1.17 -5.16
C HIS A 166 21.97 1.60 -5.88
N LEU A 167 21.77 2.92 -6.08
CA LEU A 167 20.66 3.42 -6.88
C LEU A 167 20.77 3.01 -8.36
N GLN A 168 21.97 3.05 -8.94
CA GLN A 168 22.20 2.62 -10.33
C GLN A 168 21.89 1.13 -10.52
N LEU A 169 22.25 0.27 -9.56
CA LEU A 169 21.89 -1.14 -9.59
C LEU A 169 20.36 -1.34 -9.60
N ARG A 170 19.63 -0.56 -8.79
CA ARG A 170 18.15 -0.58 -8.78
C ARG A 170 17.55 -0.09 -10.09
N ILE A 171 18.05 1.02 -10.64
CA ILE A 171 17.59 1.57 -11.92
C ILE A 171 17.81 0.56 -13.04
N ARG A 172 18.98 -0.09 -13.09
CA ARG A 172 19.27 -1.14 -14.07
C ARG A 172 18.30 -2.31 -13.93
N ALA A 173 18.06 -2.78 -12.70
CA ALA A 173 17.13 -3.86 -12.42
C ALA A 173 15.70 -3.51 -12.87
N ALA A 174 15.23 -2.31 -12.54
CA ALA A 174 13.90 -1.84 -12.89
C ALA A 174 13.72 -1.67 -14.41
N LYS A 175 14.71 -1.09 -15.12
CA LYS A 175 14.70 -0.99 -16.59
C LYS A 175 14.64 -2.36 -17.25
N TYR A 176 15.52 -3.28 -16.83
CA TYR A 176 15.54 -4.62 -17.38
C TYR A 176 14.22 -5.34 -17.14
N TRP A 177 13.64 -5.22 -15.93
CA TRP A 177 12.34 -5.81 -15.63
C TRP A 177 11.22 -5.25 -16.52
N ILE A 178 11.15 -3.92 -16.70
CA ILE A 178 10.17 -3.27 -17.57
C ILE A 178 10.28 -3.75 -19.01
N GLU A 179 11.51 -3.90 -19.51
CA GLU A 179 11.78 -4.26 -20.91
C GLU A 179 11.50 -5.74 -21.20
N ASN A 180 11.72 -6.63 -20.24
CA ASN A 180 11.75 -8.08 -20.49
C ASN A 180 10.63 -8.87 -19.81
N TYR A 181 10.05 -8.36 -18.72
CA TYR A 181 9.14 -9.15 -17.87
C TYR A 181 7.82 -8.43 -17.54
N ALA A 182 7.82 -7.11 -17.41
CA ALA A 182 6.61 -6.37 -17.08
C ALA A 182 5.56 -6.50 -18.18
N THR A 183 4.37 -6.94 -17.79
CA THR A 183 3.19 -6.90 -18.65
C THR A 183 2.76 -5.45 -18.92
N GLU A 184 1.94 -5.21 -19.95
CA GLU A 184 1.44 -3.85 -20.22
C GLU A 184 0.62 -3.27 -19.05
N GLU A 185 -0.05 -4.12 -18.26
CA GLU A 185 -0.79 -3.70 -17.05
C GLU A 185 0.12 -3.34 -15.88
N GLU A 186 1.34 -3.87 -15.86
CA GLU A 186 2.38 -3.59 -14.85
C GLU A 186 3.21 -2.35 -15.19
N LYS A 187 3.26 -1.96 -16.47
CA LYS A 187 3.93 -0.73 -16.90
C LYS A 187 3.19 0.48 -16.34
N THR A 188 3.91 1.30 -15.60
CA THR A 188 3.36 2.52 -14.99
C THR A 188 3.45 3.65 -15.99
N ARG A 189 2.30 4.18 -16.42
CA ARG A 189 2.23 5.35 -17.30
C ARG A 189 1.38 6.43 -16.64
N LEU A 190 1.97 7.61 -16.46
CA LEU A 190 1.24 8.77 -15.97
C LEU A 190 0.23 9.21 -17.04
N GLN A 191 -1.04 9.22 -16.66
CA GLN A 191 -2.15 9.47 -17.57
C GLN A 191 -2.34 10.98 -17.75
N GLN A 192 -2.15 11.50 -18.96
CA GLN A 192 -2.28 12.93 -19.27
C GLN A 192 -3.74 13.40 -19.22
N THR A 193 -4.67 12.53 -19.58
CA THR A 193 -6.12 12.71 -19.45
C THR A 193 -6.71 11.69 -18.48
N LEU A 194 -7.89 11.97 -17.94
CA LEU A 194 -8.58 11.01 -17.07
C LEU A 194 -8.82 9.68 -17.82
N PRO A 195 -8.40 8.53 -17.25
CA PRO A 195 -8.65 7.23 -17.85
C PRO A 195 -10.14 6.87 -17.88
N GLU A 196 -10.59 6.19 -18.93
CA GLU A 196 -12.00 5.79 -19.07
C GLU A 196 -12.48 4.93 -17.89
N ARG A 197 -11.62 3.99 -17.43
CA ARG A 197 -11.92 3.12 -16.28
C ARG A 197 -12.11 3.89 -14.98
N ALA A 198 -11.67 5.15 -14.88
CA ALA A 198 -11.94 5.99 -13.72
C ALA A 198 -13.45 6.26 -13.53
N GLN A 199 -14.26 6.13 -14.58
CA GLN A 199 -15.72 6.19 -14.45
C GLN A 199 -16.30 5.05 -13.61
N GLN A 200 -15.56 3.95 -13.42
CA GLN A 200 -15.99 2.81 -12.59
C GLN A 200 -15.76 3.05 -11.09
N LEU A 201 -15.11 4.15 -10.70
CA LEU A 201 -14.90 4.48 -9.28
C LEU A 201 -16.22 4.70 -8.56
N THR A 202 -16.31 4.18 -7.33
CA THR A 202 -17.50 4.31 -6.47
C THR A 202 -17.73 5.76 -6.06
N ALA A 203 -18.93 6.06 -5.55
CA ALA A 203 -19.23 7.42 -5.10
C ALA A 203 -18.30 7.84 -3.94
N THR A 204 -17.99 6.89 -3.04
CA THR A 204 -17.03 7.07 -1.95
C THR A 204 -15.61 7.34 -2.43
N GLN A 205 -15.13 6.61 -3.44
CA GLN A 205 -13.80 6.86 -4.03
C GLN A 205 -13.70 8.24 -4.68
N ARG A 206 -14.75 8.67 -5.37
CA ARG A 206 -14.80 10.00 -5.98
C ARG A 206 -14.87 11.11 -4.93
N ALA A 207 -15.67 10.92 -3.87
CA ALA A 207 -15.76 11.86 -2.75
C ALA A 207 -14.42 12.00 -2.04
N PHE A 208 -13.72 10.88 -1.82
CA PHE A 208 -12.36 10.87 -1.30
C PHE A 208 -11.38 11.69 -2.15
N LEU A 209 -11.43 11.55 -3.48
CA LEU A 209 -10.57 12.33 -4.39
C LEU A 209 -10.89 13.82 -4.30
N GLN A 210 -12.17 14.21 -4.27
CA GLN A 210 -12.56 15.61 -4.11
C GLN A 210 -12.11 16.18 -2.76
N GLU A 211 -12.26 15.43 -1.67
CA GLU A 211 -11.78 15.85 -0.36
C GLU A 211 -10.26 16.00 -0.35
N LEU A 212 -9.53 15.06 -0.95
CA LEU A 212 -8.09 15.16 -1.12
C LEU A 212 -7.70 16.44 -1.89
N ALA A 213 -8.40 16.77 -2.98
CA ALA A 213 -8.18 18.00 -3.75
C ALA A 213 -8.39 19.27 -2.93
N THR A 214 -9.33 19.26 -1.98
CA THR A 214 -9.60 20.38 -1.06
C THR A 214 -8.47 20.58 -0.05
N LEU A 215 -7.87 19.49 0.43
CA LEU A 215 -6.81 19.54 1.45
C LEU A 215 -5.42 19.86 0.87
N LEU A 216 -5.11 19.34 -0.33
CA LEU A 216 -3.78 19.45 -0.96
C LEU A 216 -3.19 20.88 -1.07
N PRO A 217 -3.96 21.96 -1.33
CA PRO A 217 -3.42 23.31 -1.43
C PRO A 217 -2.64 23.80 -0.20
N GLN A 218 -2.97 23.30 0.99
CA GLN A 218 -2.38 23.74 2.26
C GLN A 218 -1.21 22.85 2.72
N VAL A 219 -0.84 21.84 1.92
CA VAL A 219 0.09 20.78 2.33
C VAL A 219 1.48 21.04 1.75
N ALA A 220 2.52 20.81 2.56
CA ALA A 220 3.89 20.79 2.07
C ALA A 220 4.05 19.71 1.00
N TRP A 221 4.71 20.01 -0.13
CA TRP A 221 4.79 19.09 -1.27
C TRP A 221 5.90 18.05 -1.11
N ASP A 222 5.91 17.38 0.03
CA ASP A 222 6.85 16.30 0.35
C ASP A 222 6.11 14.99 0.64
N GLY A 223 6.83 13.87 0.51
CA GLY A 223 6.22 12.55 0.53
C GLY A 223 5.51 12.20 1.83
N ASP A 224 5.98 12.66 2.99
CA ASP A 224 5.38 12.32 4.28
C ASP A 224 4.18 13.22 4.58
N ALA A 225 4.27 14.52 4.31
CA ALA A 225 3.13 15.44 4.44
C ALA A 225 1.97 15.04 3.51
N LEU A 226 2.26 14.67 2.25
CA LEU A 226 1.27 14.17 1.30
C LEU A 226 0.66 12.84 1.75
N GLN A 227 1.47 11.92 2.30
CA GLN A 227 0.97 10.66 2.81
C GLN A 227 0.00 10.87 3.99
N VAL A 228 0.33 11.78 4.90
CA VAL A 228 -0.55 12.17 6.02
C VAL A 228 -1.85 12.79 5.49
N CYS A 229 -1.77 13.69 4.50
CA CYS A 229 -2.93 14.30 3.87
C CYS A 229 -3.88 13.25 3.26
N ILE A 230 -3.35 12.25 2.54
CA ILE A 230 -4.14 11.14 1.99
C ILE A 230 -4.91 10.40 3.10
N PHE A 231 -4.24 10.09 4.22
CA PHE A 231 -4.91 9.44 5.34
C PHE A 231 -5.96 10.34 6.00
N ASN A 232 -5.72 11.65 6.07
CA ASN A 232 -6.69 12.60 6.61
C ASN A 232 -7.95 12.67 5.74
N ALA A 233 -7.79 12.81 4.42
CA ALA A 233 -8.92 12.75 3.48
C ALA A 233 -9.72 11.45 3.64
N ALA A 234 -9.03 10.31 3.77
CA ALA A 234 -9.70 9.02 3.95
C ALA A 234 -10.55 8.93 5.24
N ARG A 235 -10.11 9.59 6.33
CA ARG A 235 -10.88 9.67 7.58
C ARG A 235 -12.09 10.60 7.48
N LEU A 236 -12.06 11.59 6.60
CA LEU A 236 -13.16 12.52 6.36
C LEU A 236 -14.23 11.96 5.42
N THR A 237 -13.86 11.01 4.54
CA THR A 237 -14.80 10.34 3.62
C THR A 237 -15.10 8.87 3.99
N PRO A 238 -14.97 8.51 5.27
CA PRO A 238 -14.80 7.16 5.85
C PRO A 238 -14.52 5.98 4.88
N ILE A 239 -13.59 6.16 3.95
CA ILE A 239 -13.21 5.12 2.97
C ILE A 239 -12.16 4.19 3.58
N ASP A 240 -12.17 2.91 3.22
CA ASP A 240 -11.07 2.01 3.59
C ASP A 240 -9.77 2.39 2.85
N GLN A 241 -8.63 2.12 3.49
CA GLN A 241 -7.32 2.52 2.95
C GLN A 241 -7.04 1.90 1.56
N PRO A 242 -7.22 0.59 1.33
CA PRO A 242 -7.05 0.02 -0.01
C PRO A 242 -7.87 0.74 -1.09
N SER A 243 -9.15 1.02 -0.84
CA SER A 243 -10.01 1.71 -1.81
C SER A 243 -9.58 3.15 -2.08
N ALA A 244 -9.07 3.86 -1.08
CA ALA A 244 -8.52 5.22 -1.21
C ALA A 244 -7.29 5.25 -2.13
N PHE A 245 -6.32 4.37 -1.89
CA PHE A 245 -5.13 4.27 -2.74
C PHE A 245 -5.49 3.81 -4.16
N LYS A 246 -6.40 2.85 -4.30
CA LYS A 246 -6.93 2.41 -5.60
C LYS A 246 -7.54 3.56 -6.38
N ALA A 247 -8.26 4.49 -5.73
CA ALA A 247 -8.81 5.67 -6.39
C ALA A 247 -7.70 6.58 -6.95
N ILE A 248 -6.64 6.85 -6.17
CA ILE A 248 -5.49 7.66 -6.60
C ILE A 248 -4.80 7.03 -7.81
N TYR A 249 -4.47 5.73 -7.74
CA TYR A 249 -3.78 5.06 -8.84
C TYR A 249 -4.68 4.90 -10.07
N ARG A 250 -6.00 4.75 -9.90
CA ARG A 250 -6.92 4.68 -11.03
C ARG A 250 -6.91 5.98 -11.82
N VAL A 251 -6.98 7.14 -11.16
CA VAL A 251 -7.03 8.42 -11.87
C VAL A 251 -5.67 8.86 -12.40
N LEU A 252 -4.55 8.49 -11.75
CA LEU A 252 -3.21 8.93 -12.18
C LEU A 252 -2.50 7.95 -13.13
N LEU A 253 -2.71 6.64 -12.95
CA LEU A 253 -1.94 5.59 -13.62
C LEU A 253 -2.80 4.64 -14.46
N ASP A 254 -4.12 4.66 -14.29
CA ASP A 254 -5.06 3.63 -14.74
C ASP A 254 -4.78 2.22 -14.14
N ARG A 255 -4.27 2.19 -12.91
CA ARG A 255 -3.90 0.97 -12.18
C ARG A 255 -4.63 0.88 -10.85
N GLU A 256 -4.64 -0.30 -10.24
CA GLU A 256 -5.26 -0.50 -8.92
C GLU A 256 -4.26 -0.35 -7.76
N ASN A 257 -2.96 -0.40 -8.06
CA ASN A 257 -1.87 -0.32 -7.10
C ASN A 257 -0.71 0.50 -7.71
N GLY A 258 0.24 0.84 -6.85
CA GLY A 258 1.39 1.67 -7.22
C GLY A 258 2.33 1.90 -6.03
N PRO A 259 3.41 2.67 -6.25
CA PRO A 259 4.36 3.06 -5.19
C PRO A 259 3.66 3.87 -4.10
N LYS A 260 4.21 3.89 -2.87
CA LYS A 260 3.70 4.70 -1.75
C LYS A 260 3.23 6.08 -2.22
N ALA A 261 1.91 6.31 -2.19
CA ALA A 261 1.28 7.42 -2.90
C ALA A 261 1.83 8.79 -2.50
N GLY A 262 2.09 9.06 -1.22
CA GLY A 262 2.67 10.35 -0.81
C GLY A 262 4.01 10.63 -1.51
N ASN A 263 4.90 9.64 -1.55
CA ASN A 263 6.18 9.76 -2.27
C ASN A 263 5.97 9.94 -3.77
N PHE A 264 4.99 9.26 -4.34
CA PHE A 264 4.71 9.36 -5.77
C PHE A 264 4.21 10.75 -6.16
N LEU A 265 3.22 11.26 -5.41
CA LEU A 265 2.63 12.58 -5.63
C LEU A 265 3.66 13.71 -5.50
N SER A 266 4.68 13.57 -4.63
CA SER A 266 5.70 14.61 -4.48
C SER A 266 6.55 14.85 -5.74
N PHE A 267 6.54 13.92 -6.70
CA PHE A 267 7.22 14.09 -7.99
C PHE A 267 6.32 14.63 -9.10
N LEU A 268 5.02 14.74 -8.84
CA LEU A 268 4.06 15.26 -9.79
C LEU A 268 3.83 16.75 -9.56
N ASP A 269 3.42 17.43 -10.63
CA ASP A 269 2.97 18.81 -10.54
C ASP A 269 1.73 18.91 -9.62
N ARG A 270 1.76 19.90 -8.73
CA ARG A 270 0.72 20.08 -7.71
C ARG A 270 -0.64 20.38 -8.33
N GLU A 271 -0.67 21.30 -9.28
CA GLU A 271 -1.92 21.74 -9.91
C GLU A 271 -2.53 20.60 -10.73
N PHE A 272 -1.69 19.83 -11.41
CA PHE A 272 -2.08 18.61 -12.11
C PHE A 272 -2.78 17.60 -11.19
N VAL A 273 -2.20 17.29 -10.02
CA VAL A 273 -2.78 16.32 -9.08
C VAL A 273 -4.13 16.83 -8.54
N ILE A 274 -4.19 18.10 -8.13
CA ILE A 274 -5.42 18.71 -7.60
C ILE A 274 -6.52 18.66 -8.66
N LYS A 275 -6.22 19.12 -9.88
CA LYS A 275 -7.16 19.12 -10.99
C LYS A 275 -7.66 17.71 -11.30
N ARG A 276 -6.75 16.73 -11.40
CA ARG A 276 -7.10 15.33 -11.69
C ARG A 276 -8.09 14.76 -10.67
N CYS A 277 -7.90 15.08 -9.39
CA CYS A 277 -8.79 14.62 -8.31
C CYS A 277 -10.20 15.26 -8.37
N GLN A 278 -10.37 16.36 -9.09
CA GLN A 278 -11.64 17.08 -9.26
C GLN A 278 -12.39 16.73 -10.55
N GLU A 279 -11.77 15.99 -11.48
CA GLU A 279 -12.35 15.72 -12.80
C GLU A 279 -13.64 14.86 -12.77
N LEU A 280 -13.87 14.12 -11.68
CA LEU A 280 -15.06 13.27 -11.51
C LEU A 280 -16.08 13.92 -10.59
N SER A 281 -17.34 13.95 -11.04
CA SER A 281 -18.48 14.33 -10.22
C SER A 281 -18.83 13.25 -9.19
N VAL A 282 -19.29 13.68 -8.02
CA VAL A 282 -19.70 12.82 -6.91
C VAL A 282 -21.22 12.75 -6.87
N ASP A 283 -21.76 11.55 -6.99
CA ASP A 283 -23.14 11.29 -6.62
C ASP A 283 -23.24 11.31 -5.09
N THR A 284 -23.75 12.43 -4.56
CA THR A 284 -23.81 12.68 -3.11
C THR A 284 -24.72 11.68 -2.40
N PHE A 285 -25.85 11.32 -3.01
CA PHE A 285 -26.78 10.34 -2.43
C PHE A 285 -26.12 8.97 -2.31
N LYS A 286 -25.48 8.51 -3.39
CA LYS A 286 -24.78 7.22 -3.39
C LYS A 286 -23.60 7.22 -2.43
N PHE A 287 -22.84 8.32 -2.34
CA PHE A 287 -21.76 8.47 -1.37
C PHE A 287 -22.25 8.32 0.07
N TRP A 288 -23.34 9.00 0.41
CA TRP A 288 -23.94 8.88 1.74
C TRP A 288 -24.44 7.46 2.01
N SER A 289 -25.09 6.82 1.04
CA SER A 289 -25.55 5.44 1.16
C SER A 289 -24.39 4.44 1.34
N GLU A 290 -23.24 4.66 0.70
CA GLU A 290 -22.08 3.77 0.78
C GLU A 290 -21.31 3.91 2.11
N THR A 291 -21.36 5.08 2.75
CA THR A 291 -20.56 5.40 3.95
C THR A 291 -21.37 5.59 5.22
N GLY A 292 -22.68 5.64 5.08
CA GLY A 292 -23.63 5.85 6.16
C GLY A 292 -23.66 4.69 7.15
N ILE A 293 -23.76 5.03 8.43
CA ILE A 293 -23.97 4.09 9.53
C ILE A 293 -25.28 4.40 10.25
N THR A 294 -25.76 3.45 11.05
CA THR A 294 -26.95 3.64 11.88
C THR A 294 -26.64 4.56 13.07
N PRO A 295 -27.66 5.23 13.65
CA PRO A 295 -27.50 5.98 14.89
C PRO A 295 -26.85 5.16 16.02
N ASP A 296 -27.28 3.91 16.20
CA ASP A 296 -26.75 3.06 17.28
C ASP A 296 -25.27 2.72 17.06
N ALA A 297 -24.87 2.36 15.84
CA ALA A 297 -23.46 2.11 15.51
C ALA A 297 -22.59 3.36 15.70
N SER A 298 -23.15 4.55 15.47
CA SER A 298 -22.44 5.81 15.72
C SER A 298 -22.23 6.09 17.21
N ILE A 299 -23.23 5.76 18.05
CA ILE A 299 -23.15 5.88 19.50
C ILE A 299 -22.14 4.89 20.07
N GLU A 300 -22.19 3.61 19.67
CA GLU A 300 -21.23 2.60 20.09
C GLU A 300 -19.78 3.01 19.78
N TRP A 301 -19.55 3.58 18.59
CA TRP A 301 -18.23 4.08 18.23
C TRP A 301 -17.78 5.24 19.13
N VAL A 302 -18.68 6.20 19.40
CA VAL A 302 -18.40 7.34 20.28
C VAL A 302 -18.12 6.89 21.72
N GLU A 303 -18.86 5.92 22.25
CA GLU A 303 -18.64 5.36 23.58
C GLU A 303 -17.27 4.68 23.70
N LYS A 304 -16.88 3.94 22.67
CA LYS A 304 -15.56 3.29 22.60
C LYS A 304 -14.43 4.32 22.59
N GLU A 305 -14.58 5.42 21.86
CA GLU A 305 -13.56 6.47 21.75
C GLU A 305 -13.68 7.57 22.80
N LYS A 306 -14.64 7.47 23.74
CA LYS A 306 -14.96 8.52 24.73
C LYS A 306 -13.73 9.08 25.44
N ALA A 307 -12.82 8.22 25.90
CA ALA A 307 -11.61 8.62 26.60
C ALA A 307 -10.57 9.33 25.69
N ASN A 308 -10.71 9.18 24.38
CA ASN A 308 -9.82 9.72 23.37
C ASN A 308 -10.41 10.95 22.64
N LEU A 309 -11.65 11.35 22.92
CA LEU A 309 -12.27 12.50 22.26
C LEU A 309 -11.74 13.82 22.80
N LYS A 310 -11.39 14.73 21.88
CA LYS A 310 -10.95 16.10 22.17
C LYS A 310 -11.99 17.15 21.77
N GLU A 311 -12.61 16.97 20.61
CA GLU A 311 -13.66 17.86 20.09
C GLU A 311 -14.67 17.03 19.30
N LEU A 312 -15.94 17.41 19.36
CA LEU A 312 -17.00 16.80 18.58
C LEU A 312 -17.89 17.89 17.97
N SER A 313 -18.04 17.85 16.65
CA SER A 313 -18.94 18.75 15.93
C SER A 313 -19.85 17.97 14.98
N ALA A 314 -21.01 18.54 14.66
CA ALA A 314 -22.00 17.95 13.76
C ALA A 314 -22.36 18.95 12.65
N GLN A 315 -22.45 18.43 11.43
CA GLN A 315 -23.00 19.14 10.27
C GLN A 315 -24.21 18.36 9.76
N VAL A 316 -25.31 19.06 9.54
CA VAL A 316 -26.55 18.45 9.04
C VAL A 316 -26.68 18.79 7.56
N HIS A 317 -26.74 17.76 6.73
CA HIS A 317 -26.95 17.91 5.30
C HIS A 317 -28.31 17.33 4.91
N LEU A 318 -29.06 18.11 4.15
CA LEU A 318 -30.37 17.73 3.62
C LEU A 318 -30.24 17.55 2.11
N LEU A 319 -30.79 16.45 1.58
CA LEU A 319 -30.86 16.32 0.12
C LEU A 319 -31.95 17.26 -0.43
N PRO A 320 -31.66 17.96 -1.53
CA PRO A 320 -32.71 18.60 -2.29
C PRO A 320 -33.67 17.53 -2.84
N PRO A 321 -34.97 17.84 -3.00
CA PRO A 321 -35.92 16.94 -3.64
C PRO A 321 -35.41 16.49 -5.01
N SER A 322 -35.57 15.20 -5.34
CA SER A 322 -35.23 14.64 -6.65
C SER A 322 -36.39 13.83 -7.22
N GLU A 323 -36.39 13.50 -8.51
CA GLU A 323 -37.42 12.63 -9.11
C GLU A 323 -37.51 11.26 -8.43
N ALA A 324 -36.40 10.76 -7.86
CA ALA A 324 -36.35 9.51 -7.11
C ALA A 324 -36.77 9.66 -5.63
N GLN A 325 -36.71 10.88 -5.07
CA GLN A 325 -37.14 11.23 -3.72
C GLN A 325 -37.89 12.57 -3.73
N PRO A 326 -39.15 12.60 -4.19
CA PRO A 326 -39.89 13.84 -4.42
C PRO A 326 -40.18 14.66 -3.15
N ASN A 327 -40.08 14.03 -1.97
CA ASN A 327 -40.39 14.65 -0.69
C ASN A 327 -39.18 15.18 0.10
N GLY A 328 -37.93 14.95 -0.36
CA GLY A 328 -36.72 15.38 0.37
C GLY A 328 -36.62 14.79 1.79
N GLU A 329 -36.94 13.50 1.95
CA GLU A 329 -37.05 12.80 3.24
C GLU A 329 -35.74 12.18 3.74
N SER A 330 -34.64 12.35 3.02
CA SER A 330 -33.34 11.79 3.38
C SER A 330 -32.35 12.89 3.69
N GLY A 331 -31.66 12.73 4.81
CA GLY A 331 -30.58 13.60 5.21
C GLY A 331 -29.51 12.81 5.92
N VAL A 332 -28.48 13.52 6.32
CA VAL A 332 -27.37 12.90 7.01
C VAL A 332 -26.79 13.87 8.03
N VAL A 333 -26.39 13.33 9.18
CA VAL A 333 -25.54 14.07 10.12
C VAL A 333 -24.12 13.57 9.97
N GLU A 334 -23.20 14.47 9.66
CA GLU A 334 -21.77 14.20 9.70
C GLU A 334 -21.21 14.64 11.04
N PHE A 335 -20.78 13.68 11.84
CA PHE A 335 -20.07 13.90 13.09
C PHE A 335 -18.57 13.92 12.82
N LEU A 336 -17.95 15.07 13.03
CA LEU A 336 -16.51 15.25 12.99
C LEU A 336 -15.97 15.15 14.41
N ALA A 337 -15.34 14.02 14.71
CA ALA A 337 -14.72 13.70 15.99
C ALA A 337 -13.21 13.86 15.91
N THR A 338 -12.66 14.87 16.59
CA THR A 338 -11.21 15.05 16.72
C THR A 338 -10.73 14.34 17.97
N LEU A 339 -9.78 13.43 17.82
CA LEU A 339 -9.20 12.67 18.92
C LEU A 339 -8.03 13.42 19.58
N LEU A 340 -7.59 12.96 20.75
CA LEU A 340 -6.44 13.51 21.49
C LEU A 340 -5.13 13.45 20.71
N ASP A 341 -5.01 12.52 19.77
CA ASP A 341 -3.85 12.42 18.86
C ASP A 341 -3.89 13.44 17.69
N GLY A 342 -4.92 14.29 17.65
CA GLY A 342 -5.12 15.33 16.66
C GLY A 342 -5.80 14.88 15.37
N LYS A 343 -6.15 13.60 15.22
CA LYS A 343 -6.83 13.10 14.01
C LYS A 343 -8.33 13.34 14.10
N THR A 344 -8.91 13.83 13.00
CA THR A 344 -10.36 13.98 12.86
C THR A 344 -10.94 12.83 12.06
N HIS A 345 -12.02 12.24 12.58
CA HIS A 345 -12.79 11.16 11.96
C HIS A 345 -14.19 11.66 11.64
N CYS A 346 -14.66 11.42 10.43
CA CYS A 346 -16.05 11.67 10.05
C CYS A 346 -16.87 10.39 10.22
N LYS A 347 -17.98 10.50 10.95
CA LYS A 347 -19.03 9.48 11.04
C LYS A 347 -20.30 10.01 10.46
N ARG A 348 -20.82 9.32 9.45
CA ARG A 348 -21.96 9.75 8.67
C ARG A 348 -23.19 8.96 9.09
N VAL A 349 -24.16 9.60 9.75
CA VAL A 349 -25.37 8.95 10.25
C VAL A 349 -26.53 9.26 9.33
N LEU A 350 -27.06 8.24 8.66
CA LEU A 350 -28.19 8.37 7.75
C LEU A 350 -29.48 8.65 8.53
N LEU A 351 -30.29 9.56 7.99
CA LEU A 351 -31.59 9.95 8.51
C LEU A 351 -32.68 9.64 7.48
N GLY A 352 -33.79 9.04 7.94
CA GLY A 352 -34.83 8.40 7.11
C GLY A 352 -34.41 7.01 6.56
N GLN A 353 -35.26 6.00 6.31
CA GLN A 353 -36.68 5.72 6.59
C GLN A 353 -36.78 4.45 7.49
N ALA A 354 -37.55 4.52 8.60
CA ALA A 354 -38.43 3.47 9.14
C ALA A 354 -38.80 3.72 10.62
N GLN A 355 -39.75 4.62 10.89
CA GLN A 355 -40.76 4.38 11.92
C GLN A 355 -42.11 4.83 11.36
N ARG A 356 -42.88 3.92 10.75
CA ARG A 356 -44.33 4.09 10.61
C ARG A 356 -44.93 3.92 12.01
N GLY A 357 -44.83 4.95 12.84
CA GLY A 357 -45.66 5.12 14.02
C GLY A 357 -46.91 5.90 13.63
N GLU A 358 -48.07 5.49 14.15
CA GLU A 358 -49.33 6.21 13.99
C GLU A 358 -49.23 7.59 14.67
N GLY A 359 -48.88 8.62 13.88
CA GLY A 359 -48.73 10.00 14.33
C GLY A 359 -48.82 10.97 13.15
N PRO A 360 -49.07 12.27 13.39
CA PRO A 360 -49.22 13.26 12.32
C PRO A 360 -47.96 13.29 11.44
N VAL A 361 -48.16 13.26 10.12
CA VAL A 361 -47.09 13.26 9.12
C VAL A 361 -46.40 14.62 9.15
N GLU A 362 -45.30 14.73 9.90
CA GLU A 362 -44.38 15.85 9.74
C GLU A 362 -43.82 15.82 8.31
N THR A 363 -43.84 16.96 7.63
CA THR A 363 -43.22 17.12 6.29
C THR A 363 -41.75 16.68 6.34
N GLY A 364 -41.26 15.99 5.31
CA GLY A 364 -39.96 15.29 5.31
C GLY A 364 -38.80 16.05 5.95
N ARG A 365 -38.64 17.35 5.64
CA ARG A 365 -37.60 18.20 6.22
C ARG A 365 -37.68 18.36 7.75
N ALA A 366 -38.87 18.60 8.30
CA ALA A 366 -39.06 18.74 9.75
C ALA A 366 -38.74 17.44 10.48
N SER A 367 -39.10 16.29 9.87
CA SER A 367 -38.77 14.97 10.41
C SER A 367 -37.26 14.73 10.46
N VAL A 368 -36.53 15.07 9.39
CA VAL A 368 -35.06 14.93 9.35
C VAL A 368 -34.38 15.87 10.35
N GLU A 369 -34.85 17.11 10.50
CA GLU A 369 -34.33 18.05 11.50
C GLU A 369 -34.58 17.55 12.94
N SER A 370 -35.75 16.96 13.20
CA SER A 370 -36.09 16.34 14.49
C SER A 370 -35.17 15.14 14.81
N GLN A 371 -35.04 14.20 13.85
CA GLN A 371 -34.12 13.06 13.96
C GLN A 371 -32.67 13.50 14.15
N SER A 372 -32.23 14.55 13.45
CA SER A 372 -30.88 15.12 13.62
C SER A 372 -30.65 15.56 15.06
N ARG A 373 -31.59 16.30 15.65
CA ARG A 373 -31.50 16.77 17.04
C ARG A 373 -31.45 15.61 18.03
N GLU A 374 -32.27 14.58 17.81
CA GLU A 374 -32.27 13.37 18.64
C GLU A 374 -30.92 12.65 18.61
N VAL A 375 -30.39 12.36 17.42
CA VAL A 375 -29.10 11.67 17.27
C VAL A 375 -27.96 12.49 17.88
N ILE A 376 -27.95 13.80 17.66
CA ILE A 376 -26.94 14.71 18.24
C ILE A 376 -27.01 14.69 19.78
N ALA A 377 -28.21 14.73 20.36
CA ALA A 377 -28.39 14.67 21.81
C ALA A 377 -27.93 13.33 22.40
N ARG A 378 -28.22 12.22 21.72
CA ARG A 378 -27.76 10.88 22.10
C ARG A 378 -26.23 10.78 22.05
N ILE A 379 -25.60 11.26 20.98
CA ILE A 379 -24.14 11.31 20.85
C ILE A 379 -23.50 12.23 21.90
N SER A 380 -24.12 13.37 22.21
CA SER A 380 -23.65 14.27 23.27
C SER A 380 -23.66 13.57 24.63
N THR A 381 -24.72 12.82 24.92
CA THR A 381 -24.83 12.01 26.15
C THR A 381 -23.79 10.91 26.21
N ALA A 382 -23.63 10.14 25.13
CA ALA A 382 -22.68 9.04 25.03
C ALA A 382 -21.22 9.51 25.20
N SER A 383 -20.83 10.56 24.46
CA SER A 383 -19.50 11.18 24.56
C SER A 383 -19.26 11.87 25.90
N GLY A 384 -20.31 12.34 26.57
CA GLY A 384 -20.16 13.25 27.72
C GLY A 384 -19.62 14.63 27.32
N MET A 385 -19.77 15.01 26.04
CA MET A 385 -19.28 16.27 25.49
C MET A 385 -20.41 17.03 24.80
N VAL A 386 -20.31 18.36 24.79
CA VAL A 386 -21.22 19.20 24.00
C VAL A 386 -20.84 19.09 22.53
N VAL A 387 -21.78 18.64 21.69
CA VAL A 387 -21.58 18.59 20.24
C VAL A 387 -21.81 19.98 19.66
N SER A 388 -20.78 20.55 19.02
CA SER A 388 -20.90 21.86 18.37
C SER A 388 -21.56 21.71 17.00
N LEU A 389 -22.66 22.43 16.77
CA LEU A 389 -23.28 22.52 15.44
C LEU A 389 -22.46 23.48 14.57
N LYS A 390 -22.07 23.04 13.36
CA LYS A 390 -21.30 23.82 12.39
C LYS A 390 -22.13 24.16 11.16
#